data_AF-A0A2A4SYQ8-F1
#
_entry.id   AF-A0A2A4SYQ8-F1
#
_cell.length_a   1.000
_cell.length_b   1.000
_cell.length_c   1.000
_cell.angle_alpha   90.00
_cell.angle_beta   90.00
_cell.angle_gamma   90.00
#
_symmetry.space_group_name_H-M   'P 1'
#
loop_
_entity.id
_entity.type
_entity.pdbx_description
1 polymer ?
#
loop_
_entity_poly.entity_id
_entity_poly.type
_entity_poly.pdbx_seq_one_letter_code
_entity_poly.pdbx_strand_id
1 'polypeptide(L)'
;VEKQSGSIAQFIAKIALEIEPPKSFFQDLVSHGCISGMIGELVYYQDTRKFFDNFYEEIETLRENYEITIPQDTDLKNYLVWTAVEIIGAQMYQDWENGS
;
A
#
# COMPACT_ATOMS: atom_id res chain seq x y z
N VAL A 1 13.65 4.54 16.66
CA VAL A 1 13.11 4.21 15.32
C VAL A 1 12.34 5.42 14.88
N GLU A 2 12.80 6.14 13.87
CA GLU A 2 12.08 7.31 13.37
C GLU A 2 10.73 6.86 12.82
N LYS A 3 9.65 7.46 13.34
CA LYS A 3 8.31 7.28 12.80
C LYS A 3 8.35 7.85 11.38
N GLN A 4 8.01 7.05 10.37
CA GLN A 4 7.99 7.54 9.00
C GLN A 4 6.92 8.65 8.93
N SER A 5 7.34 9.91 8.80
CA SER A 5 6.43 11.05 8.68
C SER A 5 5.91 11.12 7.26
N GLY A 6 4.60 10.92 7.06
CA GLY A 6 3.96 11.03 5.76
C GLY A 6 2.67 10.21 5.67
N SER A 7 2.09 10.12 4.47
CA SER A 7 0.95 9.23 4.16
C SER A 7 1.40 7.98 3.37
N ILE A 8 0.54 6.97 3.29
CA ILE A 8 0.77 5.79 2.45
C ILE A 8 0.95 6.21 0.98
N ALA A 9 0.21 7.21 0.50
CA ALA A 9 0.39 7.74 -0.86
C ALA A 9 1.81 8.29 -1.10
N GLN A 10 2.40 8.98 -0.11
CA GLN A 10 3.78 9.46 -0.21
C GLN A 10 4.80 8.31 -0.16
N PHE A 11 4.52 7.26 0.59
CA PHE A 11 5.33 6.04 0.58
C PHE A 11 5.33 5.39 -0.81
N ILE A 12 4.14 5.20 -1.40
CA ILE A 12 3.97 4.62 -2.74
C ILE A 12 4.65 5.49 -3.81
N ALA A 13 4.45 6.81 -3.77
CA ALA A 13 5.05 7.74 -4.72
C ALA A 13 6.59 7.68 -4.73
N LYS A 14 7.21 7.54 -3.55
CA LYS A 14 8.67 7.43 -3.44
C LYS A 14 9.20 6.21 -4.20
N ILE A 15 8.53 5.06 -4.05
CA ILE A 15 8.92 3.83 -4.75
C ILE A 15 8.68 3.96 -6.26
N ALA A 16 7.52 4.49 -6.65
CA ALA A 16 7.20 4.69 -8.06
C ALA A 16 8.21 5.59 -8.78
N LEU A 17 8.74 6.61 -8.10
CA LEU A 17 9.77 7.51 -8.65
C LEU A 17 11.13 6.85 -8.88
N GLU A 18 11.38 5.66 -8.30
CA GLU A 18 12.59 4.86 -8.55
C GLU A 18 12.45 3.96 -9.79
N ILE A 19 11.26 3.87 -10.37
CA ILE A 19 10.94 3.04 -11.53
C ILE A 19 10.74 3.93 -12.77
N GLU A 20 11.31 3.54 -13.91
CA GLU A 20 11.18 4.27 -15.19
C GLU A 20 10.48 3.39 -16.24
N PRO A 21 9.29 3.79 -16.74
CA PRO A 21 8.51 4.95 -16.35
C PRO A 21 7.77 4.74 -15.01
N PRO A 22 7.55 5.76 -14.17
CA PRO A 22 6.86 5.60 -12.88
C PRO A 22 5.47 4.95 -12.99
N LYS A 23 4.80 5.13 -14.13
CA LYS A 23 3.52 4.50 -14.45
C LYS A 23 3.58 2.96 -14.39
N SER A 24 4.69 2.32 -14.77
CA SER A 24 4.78 0.86 -14.79
C SER A 24 4.69 0.26 -13.39
N PHE A 25 5.24 0.93 -12.38
CA PHE A 25 5.09 0.53 -10.99
C PHE A 25 3.60 0.40 -10.59
N PHE A 26 2.79 1.40 -10.93
CA PHE A 26 1.37 1.36 -10.60
C PHE A 26 0.61 0.29 -11.37
N GLN A 27 0.97 0.06 -12.64
CA GLN A 27 0.40 -1.01 -13.46
C GLN A 27 0.67 -2.39 -12.86
N ASP A 28 1.90 -2.62 -12.42
CA ASP A 28 2.30 -3.87 -11.77
C ASP A 28 1.59 -4.03 -10.43
N LEU A 29 1.47 -2.96 -9.63
CA LEU A 29 0.79 -2.99 -8.33
C LEU A 29 -0.69 -3.34 -8.47
N VAL A 30 -1.38 -2.75 -9.46
CA VAL A 30 -2.79 -3.06 -9.73
C VAL A 30 -2.98 -4.48 -10.30
N SER A 31 -2.00 -4.97 -11.07
CA SER A 31 -2.10 -6.28 -11.76
C SER A 31 -1.69 -7.46 -10.88
N HIS A 32 -0.77 -7.24 -9.94
CA HIS A 32 -0.12 -8.31 -9.18
C HIS A 32 -0.22 -8.14 -7.66
N GLY A 33 -0.46 -6.92 -7.17
CA GLY A 33 -0.58 -6.63 -5.75
C GLY A 33 0.73 -6.75 -4.97
N CYS A 34 0.67 -6.43 -3.68
CA CYS A 34 1.81 -6.53 -2.76
C CYS A 34 2.31 -7.97 -2.59
N ILE A 35 1.43 -8.95 -2.79
CA ILE A 35 1.73 -10.38 -2.67
C ILE A 35 2.80 -10.85 -3.66
N SER A 36 3.02 -10.10 -4.75
CA SER A 36 4.10 -10.34 -5.71
C SER A 36 5.51 -10.11 -5.15
N GLY A 37 5.62 -9.43 -4.01
CA GLY A 37 6.90 -9.02 -3.42
C GLY A 37 7.54 -7.81 -4.09
N MET A 38 6.80 -7.07 -4.94
CA MET A 38 7.32 -5.90 -5.65
C MET A 38 7.66 -4.70 -4.75
N ILE A 39 7.14 -4.67 -3.52
CA ILE A 39 7.47 -3.66 -2.51
C ILE A 39 8.35 -4.32 -1.44
N GLY A 40 9.66 -4.11 -1.52
CA GLY A 40 10.65 -4.76 -0.66
C GLY A 40 10.40 -4.53 0.84
N GLU A 41 9.95 -3.33 1.20
CA GLU A 41 9.63 -2.90 2.57
C GLU A 41 8.43 -3.63 3.18
N LEU A 42 7.62 -4.33 2.35
CA LEU A 42 6.40 -5.01 2.75
C LEU A 42 6.46 -6.53 2.55
N VAL A 43 7.64 -7.09 2.25
CA VAL A 43 7.84 -8.54 2.06
C VAL A 43 7.82 -9.29 3.39
N TYR A 44 8.42 -8.72 4.45
CA TYR A 44 8.56 -9.39 5.74
C TYR A 44 7.45 -8.99 6.71
N TYR A 45 6.83 -9.97 7.37
CA TYR A 45 5.76 -9.72 8.36
C TYR A 45 6.15 -8.78 9.49
N GLN A 46 7.43 -8.77 9.89
CA GLN A 46 7.89 -7.85 10.92
C GLN A 46 7.81 -6.40 10.46
N ASP A 47 8.07 -6.15 9.18
CA ASP A 47 8.06 -4.82 8.60
C ASP A 47 6.64 -4.37 8.27
N THR A 48 5.76 -5.27 7.80
CA THR A 48 4.34 -4.95 7.64
C THR A 48 3.66 -4.63 8.97
N ARG A 49 4.02 -5.31 10.07
CA ARG A 49 3.50 -4.96 11.40
C ARG A 49 3.97 -3.59 11.89
N LYS A 50 5.24 -3.21 11.66
CA LYS A 50 5.73 -1.86 11.96
C LYS A 50 5.05 -0.81 11.09
N PHE A 51 4.85 -1.12 9.81
CA PHE A 51 4.15 -0.25 8.87
C PHE A 51 2.71 -0.01 9.34
N PHE A 52 2.00 -1.07 9.74
CA PHE A 52 0.67 -0.97 10.32
C PHE A 52 0.63 -0.02 11.51
N ASP A 53 1.57 -0.16 12.46
CA ASP A 53 1.61 0.70 13.64
C ASP A 53 1.94 2.16 13.30
N ASN A 54 2.74 2.40 12.25
CA ASN A 54 3.10 3.75 11.81
C ASN A 54 1.95 4.48 11.09
N PHE A 55 1.16 3.75 10.28
CA PHE A 55 0.08 4.28 9.45
C PHE A 55 -1.33 3.87 9.93
N TYR A 56 -1.44 3.49 11.21
CA TYR A 56 -2.65 2.91 11.80
C TYR A 56 -3.93 3.70 11.48
N GLU A 57 -3.91 5.02 11.69
CA GLU A 57 -5.09 5.88 11.49
C GLU A 57 -5.57 5.89 10.02
N GLU A 58 -4.64 5.94 9.06
CA GLU A 58 -4.95 5.93 7.63
C GLU A 58 -5.50 4.55 7.21
N ILE A 59 -4.89 3.47 7.71
CA ILE A 59 -5.31 2.10 7.43
C ILE A 59 -6.71 1.82 7.99
N GLU A 60 -6.98 2.23 9.23
CA GLU A 60 -8.29 2.03 9.85
C GLU A 60 -9.37 2.87 9.18
N THR A 61 -9.04 4.11 8.78
CA THR A 61 -9.96 4.96 8.01
C THR A 61 -10.33 4.29 6.68
N LEU A 62 -9.35 3.71 5.97
CA LEU A 62 -9.62 2.94 4.75
C LEU A 62 -10.44 1.68 5.03
N ARG A 63 -10.11 0.94 6.10
CA ARG A 63 -10.85 -0.26 6.51
C ARG A 63 -12.34 0.05 6.70
N GLU A 64 -12.65 1.17 7.34
CA GLU A 64 -14.02 1.63 7.57
C GLU A 64 -14.68 2.13 6.28
N ASN A 65 -14.01 2.99 5.52
CA ASN A 65 -14.57 3.59 4.29
C ASN A 65 -14.88 2.56 3.20
N TYR A 66 -14.08 1.49 3.11
CA TYR A 66 -14.22 0.44 2.11
C TYR A 66 -14.88 -0.84 2.66
N GLU A 67 -15.36 -0.81 3.91
CA GLU A 67 -16.02 -1.95 4.58
C GLU A 67 -15.19 -3.25 4.47
N ILE A 68 -13.87 -3.15 4.64
CA ILE A 68 -12.94 -4.25 4.38
C ILE A 68 -13.21 -5.40 5.35
N THR A 69 -13.57 -6.55 4.79
CA THR A 69 -13.74 -7.80 5.55
C THR A 69 -12.43 -8.56 5.60
N ILE A 70 -11.97 -8.85 6.81
CA ILE A 70 -10.71 -9.59 7.01
C ILE A 70 -11.00 -11.10 6.95
N PRO A 71 -10.30 -11.86 6.09
CA PRO A 71 -10.40 -13.32 6.06
C PRO A 71 -10.06 -13.97 7.41
N GLN A 72 -10.72 -15.09 7.71
CA GLN A 72 -10.32 -15.91 8.88
C GLN A 72 -8.90 -16.47 8.69
N ASP A 73 -8.19 -16.64 9.80
CA ASP A 73 -6.83 -17.21 9.86
C ASP A 73 -5.73 -16.44 9.08
N THR A 74 -5.96 -15.15 8.79
CA THR A 74 -4.93 -14.28 8.20
C THR A 74 -4.16 -13.47 9.26
N ASP A 75 -2.94 -13.03 8.93
CA ASP A 75 -2.29 -11.98 9.71
C ASP A 75 -3.00 -10.65 9.41
N LEU A 76 -3.81 -10.21 10.38
CA LEU A 76 -4.62 -8.99 10.30
C LEU A 76 -3.80 -7.78 9.82
N LYS A 77 -2.64 -7.54 10.44
CA LYS A 77 -1.83 -6.35 10.16
C LYS A 77 -1.26 -6.41 8.76
N ASN A 78 -0.73 -7.56 8.36
CA ASN A 78 -0.21 -7.77 7.02
C ASN A 78 -1.30 -7.58 5.95
N TYR A 79 -2.46 -8.19 6.17
CA TYR A 79 -3.59 -8.09 5.27
C TYR A 79 -4.02 -6.63 5.08
N LEU A 80 -4.29 -5.92 6.18
CA LEU A 80 -4.73 -4.54 6.12
C LEU A 80 -3.68 -3.60 5.51
N VAL A 81 -2.39 -3.84 5.74
CA VAL A 81 -1.31 -3.05 5.12
C VAL A 81 -1.28 -3.24 3.61
N TRP A 82 -1.27 -4.48 3.13
CA TRP A 82 -1.26 -4.74 1.69
C TRP A 82 -2.52 -4.20 1.02
N THR A 83 -3.70 -4.41 1.62
CA THR A 83 -4.95 -3.87 1.09
C THR A 83 -4.95 -2.34 1.04
N ALA A 84 -4.47 -1.66 2.09
CA ALA A 84 -4.41 -0.20 2.10
C ALA A 84 -3.47 0.35 1.01
N VAL A 85 -2.31 -0.28 0.82
CA VAL A 85 -1.35 0.09 -0.22
C VAL A 85 -1.91 -0.15 -1.61
N GLU A 86 -2.61 -1.26 -1.83
CA GLU A 86 -3.24 -1.58 -3.11
C GLU A 86 -4.39 -0.62 -3.45
N ILE A 87 -5.24 -0.27 -2.46
CA ILE A 87 -6.34 0.70 -2.65
C ILE A 87 -5.77 2.07 -3.06
N ILE A 88 -4.80 2.58 -2.30
CA ILE A 88 -4.21 3.88 -2.59
C ILE A 88 -3.45 3.84 -3.92
N GLY A 89 -2.68 2.79 -4.18
CA GLY A 89 -1.96 2.61 -5.44
C GLY A 89 -2.89 2.59 -6.66
N ALA A 90 -4.04 1.92 -6.53
CA ALA A 90 -5.07 1.91 -7.56
C ALA A 90 -5.69 3.30 -7.76
N GLN A 91 -5.99 4.04 -6.69
CA GLN A 91 -6.50 5.42 -6.79
C GLN A 91 -5.49 6.32 -7.51
N MET A 92 -4.21 6.25 -7.14
CA MET A 92 -3.14 7.02 -7.78
C MET A 92 -2.99 6.68 -9.27
N TYR A 93 -3.15 5.41 -9.63
CA TYR A 93 -3.16 4.98 -11.04
C TYR A 93 -4.36 5.55 -11.81
N GLN A 94 -5.56 5.51 -11.23
CA GLN A 94 -6.76 6.09 -11.86
C GLN A 94 -6.64 7.60 -12.03
N ASP A 95 -6.12 8.30 -11.02
CA ASP A 95 -5.88 9.74 -11.09
C ASP A 95 -4.88 10.09 -12.21
N TRP A 96 -3.86 9.26 -12.41
CA TRP A 96 -2.92 9.38 -13.52
C TRP A 96 -3.61 9.22 -14.88
N GLU A 97 -4.44 8.17 -15.04
CA GLU A 97 -5.14 7.90 -16.31
C GLU A 97 -6.20 8.97 -16.64
N ASN A 98 -6.83 9.58 -15.63
CA ASN A 98 -7.85 10.61 -15.83
C ASN A 98 -7.26 12.01 -16.06
N GLY A 99 -5.99 12.23 -15.70
CA GLY A 99 -5.28 13.49 -15.87
C GLY A 99 -4.32 13.54 -17.07
N SER A 100 -4.09 12.40 -17.74
CA SER A 100 -3.26 12.26 -18.96
C SER A 100 -4.09 12.40 -20.23
#